data_AF-A0A813AUP4-F1
#
_entry.id   AF-A0A813AUP4-F1
#
_cell.length_a   1.000
_cell.length_b   1.000
_cell.length_c   1.000
_cell.angle_alpha   90.00
_cell.angle_beta   90.00
_cell.angle_gamma   90.00
#
_symmetry.space_group_name_H-M   'P 1'
#
loop_
_entity.id
_entity.type
_entity.pdbx_description
1 polymer ?
#
loop_
_entity_poly.entity_id
_entity_poly.type
_entity_poly.pdbx_seq_one_letter_code
_entity_poly.pdbx_strand_id
1 'polypeptide(L)'
;CFMLLNTGGDAVPSKHGLLTTIGYQLGPEEKVTYALEGSVACAGRVVQWLRDNLGIISSSKDVETLAGKVEDTGGLTLVPAFSGLFAPHWRDDARAVAVGMTLFTSKEHMCRAALESTAFQAVDIMEAMKQDTGLRLRDMRVDGGMTVNSLLMQMQADILGMSVLRSKLAEATALGAALAVGLSVGFYEKKVVKDIIEKAGGYEVFPSSTTSAARRKMMQRWKDAVERSFDLAKFDPKRPDQAKPAVLKKPRFVK
;
A
#
# COMPACT_ATOMS: atom_id res chain seq x y z
N CYS A 1 4.33 2.39 -2.93
CA CYS A 1 2.93 2.84 -2.75
C CYS A 1 2.89 3.72 -1.52
N PHE A 2 2.15 4.82 -1.55
CA PHE A 2 1.98 5.72 -0.41
C PHE A 2 0.53 5.69 0.03
N MET A 3 0.30 5.83 1.32
CA MET A 3 -1.02 5.94 1.92
C MET A 3 -1.03 7.17 2.80
N LEU A 4 -2.06 8.01 2.63
CA LEU A 4 -2.26 9.20 3.42
C LEU A 4 -3.59 9.11 4.16
N LEU A 5 -3.58 9.40 5.45
CA LEU A 5 -4.78 9.54 6.28
C LEU A 5 -4.93 11.00 6.70
N ASN A 6 -6.00 11.66 6.26
CA ASN A 6 -6.35 13.00 6.70
C ASN A 6 -6.69 13.00 8.20
N THR A 7 -5.98 13.81 8.99
CA THR A 7 -6.16 13.96 10.45
C THR A 7 -6.79 15.30 10.83
N GLY A 8 -7.38 16.01 9.86
CA GLY A 8 -8.01 17.31 10.09
C GLY A 8 -6.99 18.36 10.54
N GLY A 9 -7.35 19.14 11.56
CA GLY A 9 -6.46 20.17 12.12
C GLY A 9 -5.35 19.62 13.03
N ASP A 10 -5.32 18.31 13.28
CA ASP A 10 -4.44 17.71 14.27
C ASP A 10 -3.17 17.13 13.63
N ALA A 11 -2.02 17.68 14.00
CA ALA A 11 -0.71 17.14 13.62
C ALA A 11 -0.36 15.94 14.53
N VAL A 12 -0.88 14.75 14.21
CA VAL A 12 -0.71 13.54 15.03
C VAL A 12 0.71 12.99 14.91
N PRO A 13 1.54 12.98 15.99
CA PRO A 13 2.86 12.37 15.94
C PRO A 13 2.76 10.84 15.99
N SER A 14 3.35 10.15 15.03
CA SER A 14 3.28 8.69 14.96
C SER A 14 4.12 8.00 16.03
N LYS A 15 3.57 6.99 16.69
CA LYS A 15 4.29 6.03 17.54
C LYS A 15 4.70 4.77 16.78
N HIS A 16 4.07 4.52 15.63
CA HIS A 16 4.27 3.35 14.78
C HIS A 16 5.19 3.60 13.58
N GLY A 17 5.89 4.74 13.56
CA GLY A 17 6.90 5.07 12.56
C GLY A 17 6.34 5.53 11.22
N LEU A 18 5.14 6.10 11.23
CA LEU A 18 4.57 6.87 10.13
C LEU A 18 5.12 8.30 10.14
N LEU A 19 4.93 9.01 9.04
CA LEU A 19 5.24 10.43 8.92
C LEU A 19 4.01 11.26 9.28
N THR A 20 4.19 12.31 10.06
CA THR A 20 3.20 13.38 10.20
C THR A 20 3.55 14.46 9.20
N THR A 21 2.59 14.87 8.39
CA THR A 21 2.81 15.82 7.29
C THR A 21 1.63 16.78 7.14
N ILE A 22 1.84 17.82 6.35
CA ILE A 22 0.75 18.67 5.87
C ILE A 22 0.06 17.94 4.71
N GLY A 23 -1.24 17.72 4.84
CA GLY A 23 -2.07 17.21 3.75
C GLY A 23 -2.34 18.31 2.71
N TYR A 24 -2.89 19.44 3.15
CA TYR A 24 -3.07 20.64 2.31
C TYR A 24 -3.38 21.89 3.14
N GLN A 25 -3.14 23.06 2.55
CA GLN A 25 -3.63 24.36 3.02
C GLN A 25 -4.10 25.16 1.80
N LEU A 26 -5.39 25.52 1.75
CA LEU A 26 -6.02 26.10 0.56
C LEU A 26 -6.06 27.63 0.59
N GLY A 27 -4.94 28.25 0.99
CA GLY A 27 -4.78 29.70 1.09
C GLY A 27 -4.03 30.12 2.35
N PRO A 28 -3.44 31.34 2.38
CA PRO A 28 -2.60 31.78 3.50
C PRO A 28 -3.32 31.83 4.86
N GLU A 29 -4.62 32.16 4.85
CA GLU A 29 -5.44 32.29 6.07
C GLU A 29 -6.28 31.03 6.38
N GLU A 30 -6.31 30.06 5.47
CA GLU A 30 -7.06 28.82 5.70
C GLU A 30 -6.32 27.91 6.69
N LYS A 31 -7.10 27.16 7.49
CA LYS A 31 -6.52 26.20 8.44
C LYS A 31 -5.76 25.09 7.68
N VAL A 32 -4.57 24.78 8.17
CA VAL A 32 -3.79 23.63 7.71
C VAL A 32 -4.55 22.34 8.01
N THR A 33 -4.66 21.48 7.00
CA THR A 33 -5.10 20.09 7.18
C THR A 33 -3.89 19.18 7.17
N TYR A 34 -3.72 18.38 8.21
CA TYR A 34 -2.63 17.44 8.39
C TYR A 34 -2.99 16.05 7.87
N ALA A 35 -1.94 15.23 7.70
CA ALA A 35 -2.08 13.82 7.40
C ALA A 35 -1.01 12.98 8.13
N LEU A 36 -1.35 11.72 8.36
CA LEU A 36 -0.35 10.67 8.54
C LEU A 36 -0.02 10.05 7.18
N GLU A 37 1.25 9.78 6.94
CA GLU A 37 1.74 9.13 5.72
C GLU A 37 2.52 7.86 6.06
N GLY A 38 2.21 6.79 5.34
CA GLY A 38 2.97 5.55 5.33
C GLY A 38 3.34 5.13 3.92
N SER A 39 4.45 4.40 3.77
CA SER A 39 4.91 3.92 2.47
C SER A 39 5.21 2.42 2.46
N VAL A 40 4.75 1.76 1.40
CA VAL A 40 5.13 0.39 1.04
C VAL A 40 6.26 0.45 0.03
N ALA A 41 7.44 -0.05 0.42
CA ALA A 41 8.65 -0.05 -0.40
C ALA A 41 8.47 -0.85 -1.71
N CYS A 42 7.89 -2.05 -1.59
CA CYS A 42 7.78 -3.00 -2.70
C CYS A 42 6.30 -3.33 -2.99
N ALA A 43 5.62 -2.40 -3.65
CA ALA A 43 4.33 -2.63 -4.31
C ALA A 43 4.57 -3.04 -5.76
N GLY A 44 4.54 -2.12 -6.73
CA GLY A 44 4.72 -2.46 -8.16
C GLY A 44 6.05 -3.15 -8.49
N ARG A 45 7.09 -2.95 -7.67
CA ARG A 45 8.39 -3.61 -7.82
C ARG A 45 8.32 -5.13 -7.65
N VAL A 46 7.37 -5.67 -6.88
CA VAL A 46 7.22 -7.14 -6.75
C VAL A 46 6.77 -7.75 -8.09
N VAL A 47 5.88 -7.06 -8.81
CA VAL A 47 5.42 -7.47 -10.14
C VAL A 47 6.55 -7.31 -11.16
N GLN A 48 7.34 -6.23 -11.07
CA GLN A 48 8.54 -6.07 -11.92
C GLN A 48 9.55 -7.20 -11.67
N TRP A 49 9.77 -7.58 -10.42
CA TRP A 49 10.66 -8.70 -10.08
C TRP A 49 10.18 -10.04 -10.67
N LEU A 50 8.87 -10.32 -10.64
CA LEU A 50 8.31 -11.52 -11.30
C LEU A 50 8.60 -11.54 -12.81
N ARG A 51 8.60 -10.37 -13.46
CA ARG A 51 8.88 -10.22 -14.89
C ARG A 51 10.38 -10.30 -15.20
N ASP A 52 11.15 -9.39 -14.62
CA ASP A 52 12.52 -9.09 -15.03
C ASP A 52 13.52 -10.10 -14.45
N ASN A 53 13.26 -10.64 -13.26
CA ASN A 53 14.18 -11.54 -12.56
C ASN A 53 13.75 -13.01 -12.61
N LEU A 54 12.46 -13.30 -12.49
CA LEU A 54 11.96 -14.68 -12.52
C LEU A 54 11.42 -15.12 -13.89
N GLY A 55 11.14 -14.19 -14.81
CA GLY A 55 10.58 -14.53 -16.12
C GLY A 55 9.21 -15.23 -16.05
N ILE A 56 8.47 -15.07 -14.95
CA ILE A 56 7.16 -15.73 -14.74
C ILE A 56 6.07 -15.08 -15.61
N ILE A 57 6.20 -13.77 -15.83
CA ILE A 57 5.31 -12.95 -16.64
C ILE A 57 6.12 -12.19 -17.70
N SER A 58 5.50 -11.85 -18.82
CA SER A 58 6.12 -11.04 -19.88
C SER A 58 5.73 -9.56 -19.76
N SER A 59 4.55 -9.28 -19.23
CA SER A 59 4.04 -7.94 -18.98
C SER A 59 3.40 -7.83 -17.59
N SER A 60 3.25 -6.61 -17.06
CA SER A 60 2.58 -6.41 -15.78
C SER A 60 1.10 -6.78 -15.81
N LYS A 61 0.46 -6.87 -16.98
CA LYS A 61 -0.94 -7.29 -17.12
C LYS A 61 -1.11 -8.80 -16.87
N ASP A 62 -0.09 -9.58 -17.23
CA ASP A 62 -0.14 -11.04 -17.15
C ASP A 62 -0.25 -11.54 -15.71
N VAL A 63 0.19 -10.73 -14.73
CA VAL A 63 0.13 -11.10 -13.30
C VAL A 63 -1.31 -11.33 -12.85
N GLU A 64 -2.25 -10.52 -13.32
CA GLU A 64 -3.67 -10.66 -12.99
C GLU A 64 -4.24 -11.92 -13.64
N THR A 65 -3.94 -12.13 -14.92
CA THR A 65 -4.39 -13.30 -15.67
C THR A 65 -3.89 -14.60 -15.04
N LEU A 66 -2.62 -14.66 -14.61
CA LEU A 66 -2.08 -15.85 -13.96
C LEU A 66 -2.62 -16.03 -12.54
N ALA A 67 -2.65 -14.96 -11.73
CA ALA A 67 -3.17 -15.03 -10.37
C ALA A 67 -4.65 -15.44 -10.33
N GLY A 68 -5.44 -15.05 -11.34
CA GLY A 68 -6.86 -15.40 -11.47
C GLY A 68 -7.14 -16.85 -11.87
N LYS A 69 -6.13 -17.65 -12.24
CA LYS A 69 -6.30 -19.07 -12.58
C LYS A 69 -6.39 -20.00 -11.38
N VAL A 70 -6.05 -19.51 -10.19
CA VAL A 70 -6.13 -20.23 -8.92
C VAL A 70 -7.09 -19.49 -7.99
N GLU A 71 -7.77 -20.20 -7.10
CA GLU A 71 -8.75 -19.59 -6.17
C GLU A 71 -8.10 -18.95 -4.95
N ASP A 72 -6.90 -19.38 -4.58
CA ASP A 72 -6.12 -18.86 -3.46
C ASP A 72 -4.60 -19.05 -3.69
N THR A 73 -3.80 -18.76 -2.66
CA THR A 73 -2.33 -18.89 -2.70
C THR A 73 -1.82 -20.29 -2.35
N GLY A 74 -2.69 -21.26 -2.07
CA GLY A 74 -2.29 -22.62 -1.68
C GLY A 74 -1.48 -22.66 -0.39
N GLY A 75 -1.66 -21.67 0.49
CA GLY A 75 -0.87 -21.47 1.70
C GLY A 75 0.40 -20.63 1.52
N LEU A 76 0.81 -20.35 0.29
CA LEU A 76 1.98 -19.50 -0.01
C LEU A 76 1.80 -18.08 0.53
N THR A 77 2.81 -17.55 1.20
CA THR A 77 2.89 -16.13 1.57
C THR A 77 4.23 -15.57 1.14
N LEU A 78 4.21 -14.53 0.32
CA LEU A 78 5.41 -13.80 -0.12
C LEU A 78 5.56 -12.53 0.71
N VAL A 79 6.67 -12.37 1.41
CA VAL A 79 7.07 -11.11 2.04
C VAL A 79 8.10 -10.44 1.13
N PRO A 80 7.79 -9.31 0.47
CA PRO A 80 8.65 -8.72 -0.56
C PRO A 80 9.67 -7.75 0.02
N ALA A 81 10.38 -8.16 1.09
CA ALA A 81 11.38 -7.35 1.79
C ALA A 81 12.74 -7.29 1.05
N PHE A 82 12.74 -7.04 -0.27
CA PHE A 82 13.97 -7.03 -1.09
C PHE A 82 14.98 -5.96 -0.66
N SER A 83 14.50 -4.90 -0.02
CA SER A 83 15.32 -3.81 0.55
C SER A 83 14.98 -3.56 2.03
N GLY A 84 14.59 -4.63 2.75
CA GLY A 84 14.01 -4.52 4.09
C GLY A 84 12.52 -4.16 4.09
N LEU A 85 11.98 -3.94 5.28
CA LEU A 85 10.59 -3.53 5.52
C LEU A 85 10.55 -2.13 6.14
N PHE A 86 9.66 -1.27 5.63
CA PHE A 86 9.43 0.08 6.15
C PHE A 86 8.37 0.05 7.27
N ALA A 87 7.67 1.15 7.49
CA ALA A 87 6.60 1.23 8.49
C ALA A 87 5.56 0.11 8.27
N PRO A 88 5.04 -0.49 9.36
CA PRO A 88 5.37 -0.23 10.76
C PRO A 88 6.62 -0.98 11.28
N HIS A 89 7.17 -1.92 10.50
CA HIS A 89 8.19 -2.88 10.95
C HIS A 89 9.59 -2.26 11.13
N TRP A 90 10.02 -1.40 10.21
CA TRP A 90 11.35 -0.76 10.21
C TRP A 90 12.52 -1.75 10.40
N ARG A 91 12.55 -2.80 9.58
CA ARG A 91 13.56 -3.87 9.61
C ARG A 91 14.42 -3.83 8.36
N ASP A 92 15.62 -3.26 8.47
CA ASP A 92 16.61 -3.17 7.38
C ASP A 92 17.34 -4.51 7.12
N ASP A 93 17.32 -5.37 8.13
CA ASP A 93 17.85 -6.73 8.13
C ASP A 93 16.89 -7.77 7.51
N ALA A 94 15.63 -7.40 7.28
CA ALA A 94 14.64 -8.28 6.66
C ALA A 94 14.99 -8.55 5.18
N ARG A 95 14.76 -9.78 4.71
CA ARG A 95 14.92 -10.15 3.29
C ARG A 95 13.66 -10.78 2.74
N ALA A 96 13.48 -10.69 1.42
CA ALA A 96 12.31 -11.27 0.78
C ALA A 96 12.26 -12.79 1.01
N VAL A 97 11.10 -13.31 1.43
CA VAL A 97 10.88 -14.74 1.70
C VAL A 97 9.55 -15.21 1.14
N ALA A 98 9.51 -16.44 0.66
CA ALA A 98 8.31 -17.16 0.27
C ALA A 98 8.11 -18.33 1.25
N VAL A 99 7.06 -18.29 2.06
CA VAL A 99 6.77 -19.27 3.11
C VAL A 99 5.56 -20.11 2.73
N GLY A 100 5.61 -21.42 2.98
CA GLY A 100 4.47 -22.33 2.78
C GLY A 100 4.40 -22.99 1.40
N MET A 101 5.51 -23.05 0.67
CA MET A 101 5.56 -23.78 -0.61
C MET A 101 5.41 -25.29 -0.39
N THR A 102 4.66 -25.93 -1.28
CA THR A 102 4.55 -27.38 -1.41
C THR A 102 4.79 -27.79 -2.86
N LEU A 103 4.81 -29.10 -3.16
CA LEU A 103 4.90 -29.57 -4.55
C LEU A 103 3.68 -29.17 -5.41
N PHE A 104 2.58 -28.71 -4.79
CA PHE A 104 1.42 -28.17 -5.49
C PHE A 104 1.58 -26.70 -5.90
N THR A 105 2.56 -25.99 -5.33
CA THR A 105 2.75 -24.55 -5.59
C THR A 105 3.18 -24.33 -7.04
N SER A 106 2.46 -23.46 -7.73
CA SER A 106 2.70 -23.10 -9.13
C SER A 106 3.04 -21.62 -9.30
N LYS A 107 3.36 -21.21 -10.52
CA LYS A 107 3.62 -19.80 -10.85
C LYS A 107 2.38 -18.91 -10.66
N GLU A 108 1.18 -19.45 -10.87
CA GLU A 108 -0.10 -18.78 -10.64
C GLU A 108 -0.25 -18.41 -9.14
N HIS A 109 0.08 -19.35 -8.25
CA HIS A 109 0.10 -19.10 -6.81
C HIS A 109 1.12 -18.02 -6.41
N MET A 110 2.31 -18.02 -7.04
CA MET A 110 3.32 -16.98 -6.81
C MET A 110 2.85 -15.60 -7.27
N CYS A 111 2.25 -15.49 -8.46
CA CYS A 111 1.64 -14.24 -8.94
C CYS A 111 0.56 -13.74 -7.97
N ARG A 112 -0.29 -14.64 -7.47
CA ARG A 112 -1.33 -14.27 -6.50
C ARG A 112 -0.74 -13.83 -5.16
N ALA A 113 0.26 -14.54 -4.64
CA ALA A 113 0.95 -14.18 -3.40
C ALA A 113 1.67 -12.83 -3.52
N ALA A 114 2.21 -12.49 -4.69
CA ALA A 114 2.81 -11.18 -4.94
C ALA A 114 1.78 -10.04 -4.87
N LEU A 115 0.59 -10.23 -5.43
CA LEU A 115 -0.50 -9.26 -5.29
C LEU A 115 -1.01 -9.18 -3.85
N GLU A 116 -1.27 -10.31 -3.19
CA GLU A 116 -1.67 -10.36 -1.77
C GLU A 116 -0.66 -9.64 -0.87
N SER A 117 0.65 -9.79 -1.13
CA SER A 117 1.70 -9.14 -0.34
C SER A 117 1.63 -7.61 -0.37
N THR A 118 1.17 -7.03 -1.48
CA THR A 118 0.96 -5.57 -1.57
C THR A 118 -0.23 -5.17 -0.71
N ALA A 119 -1.31 -5.95 -0.76
CA ALA A 119 -2.50 -5.69 0.02
C ALA A 119 -2.25 -5.82 1.53
N PHE A 120 -1.48 -6.82 1.95
CA PHE A 120 -1.10 -6.99 3.36
C PHE A 120 -0.27 -5.82 3.89
N GLN A 121 0.75 -5.38 3.14
CA GLN A 121 1.57 -4.22 3.55
C GLN A 121 0.74 -2.94 3.65
N ALA A 122 -0.25 -2.74 2.77
CA ALA A 122 -1.18 -1.62 2.90
C ALA A 122 -2.03 -1.72 4.18
N VAL A 123 -2.47 -2.92 4.56
CA VAL A 123 -3.20 -3.13 5.82
C VAL A 123 -2.31 -2.89 7.04
N ASP A 124 -1.03 -3.28 7.01
CA ASP A 124 -0.09 -2.98 8.11
C ASP A 124 0.04 -1.47 8.36
N ILE A 125 0.13 -0.66 7.29
CA ILE A 125 0.16 0.81 7.39
C ILE A 125 -1.16 1.35 7.91
N MET A 126 -2.28 0.85 7.40
CA MET A 126 -3.61 1.27 7.83
C MET A 126 -3.83 1.02 9.32
N GLU A 127 -3.44 -0.15 9.81
CA GLU A 127 -3.59 -0.53 11.20
C GLU A 127 -2.68 0.33 12.10
N ALA A 128 -1.46 0.67 11.64
CA ALA A 128 -0.61 1.65 12.32
C ALA A 128 -1.25 3.04 12.40
N MET A 129 -1.85 3.53 11.31
CA MET A 129 -2.56 4.81 11.29
C MET A 129 -3.76 4.82 12.25
N LYS A 130 -4.50 3.72 12.31
CA LYS A 130 -5.63 3.56 13.24
C LYS A 130 -5.16 3.55 14.69
N GLN A 131 -4.04 2.90 15.00
CA GLN A 131 -3.47 2.89 16.35
C GLN A 131 -2.94 4.26 16.78
N ASP A 132 -2.39 5.05 15.86
CA ASP A 132 -1.91 6.41 16.16
C ASP A 132 -3.04 7.44 16.31
N THR A 133 -4.15 7.27 15.60
CA THR A 133 -5.22 8.29 15.54
C THR A 133 -6.48 7.93 16.33
N GLY A 134 -6.74 6.64 16.57
CA GLY A 134 -8.03 6.15 17.09
C GLY A 134 -9.21 6.33 16.13
N LEU A 135 -8.99 6.84 14.91
CA LEU A 135 -10.04 7.11 13.95
C LEU A 135 -10.62 5.81 13.39
N ARG A 136 -11.94 5.80 13.19
CA ARG A 136 -12.61 4.75 12.43
C ARG A 136 -12.53 5.08 10.95
N LEU A 137 -11.73 4.33 10.21
CA LEU A 137 -11.66 4.42 8.75
C LEU A 137 -12.95 3.87 8.12
N ARG A 138 -13.49 4.60 7.14
CA ARG A 138 -14.75 4.28 6.47
C ARG A 138 -14.53 3.56 5.15
N ASP A 139 -13.58 4.07 4.38
CA ASP A 139 -13.27 3.62 3.05
C ASP A 139 -11.80 3.87 2.71
N MET A 140 -11.28 3.10 1.75
CA MET A 140 -9.94 3.29 1.18
C MET A 140 -10.06 3.70 -0.28
N ARG A 141 -9.60 4.90 -0.61
CA ARG A 141 -9.57 5.41 -1.99
C ARG A 141 -8.21 5.12 -2.60
N VAL A 142 -8.21 4.63 -3.84
CA VAL A 142 -6.99 4.16 -4.51
C VAL A 142 -6.91 4.68 -5.94
N ASP A 143 -5.71 5.04 -6.34
CA ASP A 143 -5.33 5.45 -7.69
C ASP A 143 -3.93 4.91 -8.06
N GLY A 144 -3.52 5.10 -9.30
CA GLY A 144 -2.20 4.71 -9.80
C GLY A 144 -2.13 3.32 -10.45
N GLY A 145 -0.97 3.00 -11.02
CA GLY A 145 -0.84 1.93 -12.01
C GLY A 145 -1.22 0.51 -11.57
N MET A 146 -1.13 0.18 -10.27
CA MET A 146 -1.55 -1.14 -9.79
C MET A 146 -3.07 -1.27 -9.59
N THR A 147 -3.81 -0.17 -9.49
CA THR A 147 -5.26 -0.22 -9.21
C THR A 147 -6.07 -0.69 -10.40
N VAL A 148 -5.48 -0.69 -11.59
CA VAL A 148 -6.08 -1.30 -12.79
C VAL A 148 -6.36 -2.79 -12.61
N ASN A 149 -5.63 -3.47 -11.71
CA ASN A 149 -5.78 -4.88 -11.39
C ASN A 149 -6.97 -5.08 -10.44
N SER A 150 -8.10 -5.53 -10.99
CA SER A 150 -9.36 -5.71 -10.26
C SER A 150 -9.26 -6.84 -9.23
N LEU A 151 -8.49 -7.89 -9.50
CA LEU A 151 -8.22 -8.96 -8.53
C LEU A 151 -7.52 -8.41 -7.28
N LEU A 152 -6.52 -7.55 -7.44
CA LEU A 152 -5.84 -6.88 -6.34
C LEU A 152 -6.79 -5.98 -5.55
N MET A 153 -7.65 -5.21 -6.22
CA MET A 153 -8.63 -4.35 -5.54
C MET A 153 -9.59 -5.16 -4.68
N GLN A 154 -10.06 -6.30 -5.20
CA GLN A 154 -10.91 -7.21 -4.44
C GLN A 154 -10.15 -7.82 -3.24
N MET A 155 -8.92 -8.32 -3.45
CA MET A 155 -8.09 -8.84 -2.35
C MET A 155 -7.80 -7.78 -1.28
N GLN A 156 -7.55 -6.52 -1.68
CA GLN A 156 -7.38 -5.42 -0.74
C GLN A 156 -8.64 -5.20 0.09
N ALA A 157 -9.83 -5.14 -0.53
CA ALA A 157 -11.10 -4.98 0.17
C ALA A 157 -11.38 -6.14 1.11
N ASP A 158 -11.05 -7.36 0.70
CA ASP A 158 -11.23 -8.56 1.51
C ASP A 158 -10.30 -8.54 2.73
N ILE A 159 -8.99 -8.37 2.55
CA ILE A 159 -8.02 -8.36 3.66
C ILE A 159 -8.31 -7.20 4.62
N LEU A 160 -8.64 -6.03 4.09
CA LEU A 160 -8.94 -4.82 4.86
C LEU A 160 -10.26 -4.91 5.63
N GLY A 161 -11.26 -5.57 5.04
CA GLY A 161 -12.58 -5.71 5.63
C GLY A 161 -13.51 -4.51 5.48
N MET A 162 -13.24 -3.63 4.51
CA MET A 162 -14.08 -2.50 4.14
C MET A 162 -13.98 -2.27 2.61
N SER A 163 -14.85 -1.41 2.08
CA SER A 163 -14.86 -1.13 0.64
C SER A 163 -13.60 -0.38 0.20
N VAL A 164 -13.08 -0.79 -0.95
CA VAL A 164 -12.03 -0.06 -1.69
C VAL A 164 -12.68 0.68 -2.85
N LEU A 165 -12.39 1.97 -2.99
CA LEU A 165 -12.92 2.84 -4.03
C LEU A 165 -11.81 3.17 -5.01
N ARG A 166 -11.84 2.54 -6.17
CA ARG A 166 -10.91 2.83 -7.28
C ARG A 166 -11.37 4.09 -8.00
N SER A 167 -10.51 5.11 -8.04
CA SER A 167 -10.74 6.29 -8.86
C SER A 167 -10.87 5.89 -10.34
N LYS A 168 -11.92 6.35 -11.03
CA LYS A 168 -12.00 6.19 -12.49
C LYS A 168 -11.07 7.15 -13.25
N LEU A 169 -10.53 8.14 -12.55
CA LEU A 169 -9.50 9.04 -13.05
C LEU A 169 -8.13 8.46 -12.72
N ALA A 170 -7.37 8.13 -13.75
CA ALA A 170 -6.01 7.61 -13.59
C ALA A 170 -5.06 8.64 -12.93
N GLU A 171 -5.24 9.93 -13.22
CA GLU A 171 -4.31 11.00 -12.83
C GLU A 171 -4.83 11.85 -11.66
N ALA A 172 -5.11 11.20 -10.52
CA ALA A 172 -5.61 11.88 -9.32
C ALA A 172 -4.63 12.95 -8.79
N THR A 173 -3.32 12.73 -8.98
CA THR A 173 -2.27 13.70 -8.60
C THR A 173 -2.40 15.00 -9.40
N ALA A 174 -2.54 14.91 -10.72
CA ALA A 174 -2.71 16.08 -11.58
C ALA A 174 -4.02 16.81 -11.28
N LEU A 175 -5.11 16.05 -11.02
CA LEU A 175 -6.38 16.62 -10.63
C LEU A 175 -6.27 17.42 -9.32
N GLY A 176 -5.58 16.90 -8.30
CA GLY A 176 -5.38 17.61 -7.04
C GLY A 176 -4.68 18.96 -7.21
N ALA A 177 -3.65 19.03 -8.05
CA ALA A 177 -2.96 20.27 -8.38
C ALA A 177 -3.87 21.26 -9.13
N ALA A 178 -4.59 20.79 -10.15
CA ALA A 178 -5.56 21.61 -10.87
C ALA A 178 -6.69 22.12 -9.94
N LEU A 179 -7.08 21.30 -8.96
CA LEU A 179 -8.07 21.67 -7.95
C LEU A 179 -7.57 22.80 -7.05
N ALA A 180 -6.32 22.71 -6.57
CA ALA A 180 -5.73 23.76 -5.75
C ALA A 180 -5.57 25.08 -6.53
N VAL A 181 -5.07 25.01 -7.77
CA VAL A 181 -4.88 26.21 -8.62
C VAL A 181 -6.23 26.85 -8.96
N GLY A 182 -7.23 26.08 -9.36
CA GLY A 182 -8.54 26.61 -9.70
C GLY A 182 -9.24 27.32 -8.53
N LEU A 183 -9.05 26.83 -7.29
CA LEU A 183 -9.47 27.55 -6.09
C LEU A 183 -8.70 28.86 -5.90
N SER A 184 -7.38 28.83 -6.09
CA SER A 184 -6.53 30.02 -5.84
C SER A 184 -6.84 31.18 -6.77
N VAL A 185 -7.28 30.92 -8.00
CA VAL A 185 -7.64 31.94 -9.00
C VAL A 185 -9.14 32.25 -9.06
N GLY A 186 -9.94 31.64 -8.18
CA GLY A 186 -11.39 31.85 -8.14
C GLY A 186 -12.16 31.26 -9.33
N PHE A 187 -11.60 30.27 -10.03
CA PHE A 187 -12.26 29.61 -11.16
C PHE A 187 -13.55 28.86 -10.75
N TYR A 188 -13.58 28.38 -9.51
CA TYR A 188 -14.79 27.86 -8.85
C TYR A 188 -14.68 27.99 -7.34
N GLU A 189 -15.82 27.83 -6.67
CA GLU A 189 -15.89 27.85 -5.21
C GLU A 189 -15.49 26.51 -4.58
N LYS A 190 -14.96 26.55 -3.35
CA LYS A 190 -14.60 25.36 -2.55
C LYS A 190 -15.74 24.34 -2.42
N LYS A 191 -16.98 24.81 -2.33
CA LYS A 191 -18.17 23.95 -2.15
C LYS A 191 -18.43 23.00 -3.32
N VAL A 192 -17.96 23.31 -4.53
CA VAL A 192 -18.20 22.48 -5.73
C VAL A 192 -17.06 21.50 -6.02
N VAL A 193 -15.97 21.51 -5.25
CA VAL A 193 -14.82 20.61 -5.47
C VAL A 193 -15.24 19.14 -5.46
N LYS A 194 -16.13 18.76 -4.55
CA LYS A 194 -16.65 17.39 -4.47
C LYS A 194 -17.42 17.02 -5.74
N ASP A 195 -18.29 17.91 -6.22
CA ASP A 195 -19.08 17.70 -7.44
C ASP A 195 -18.17 17.58 -8.67
N ILE A 196 -17.07 18.35 -8.73
CA ILE A 196 -16.08 18.24 -9.80
C ILE A 196 -15.46 16.83 -9.82
N ILE A 197 -15.06 16.31 -8.66
CA ILE A 197 -14.48 14.96 -8.55
C ILE A 197 -15.49 13.88 -8.95
N GLU A 198 -16.75 14.01 -8.51
CA GLU A 198 -17.81 13.07 -8.87
C GLU A 198 -18.11 13.10 -10.37
N LYS A 199 -18.24 14.29 -10.97
CA LYS A 199 -18.47 14.47 -12.41
C LYS A 199 -17.30 14.02 -13.28
N ALA A 200 -16.08 14.08 -12.75
CA ALA A 200 -14.89 13.64 -13.45
C ALA A 200 -14.75 12.10 -13.51
N GLY A 201 -15.72 11.34 -13.01
CA GLY A 201 -15.82 9.89 -13.21
C GLY A 201 -16.11 9.12 -11.93
N GLY A 202 -15.95 9.75 -10.77
CA GLY A 202 -16.22 9.13 -9.47
C GLY A 202 -15.38 7.89 -9.21
N TYR A 203 -15.98 6.92 -8.52
CA TYR A 203 -15.29 5.72 -8.06
C TYR A 203 -16.02 4.44 -8.49
N GLU A 204 -15.24 3.40 -8.76
CA GLU A 204 -15.70 2.02 -8.79
C GLU A 204 -15.50 1.39 -7.42
N VAL A 205 -16.50 0.66 -6.93
CA VAL A 205 -16.52 0.16 -5.56
C VAL A 205 -16.27 -1.34 -5.54
N PHE A 206 -15.26 -1.76 -4.77
CA PHE A 206 -14.94 -3.15 -4.48
C PHE A 206 -15.34 -3.44 -3.02
N PRO A 207 -16.51 -4.06 -2.78
CA PRO A 207 -16.94 -4.39 -1.43
C PRO A 207 -16.13 -5.56 -0.87
N SER A 208 -15.90 -5.56 0.44
CA SER A 208 -15.34 -6.72 1.13
C SER A 208 -16.35 -7.87 1.10
N SER A 209 -15.90 -9.05 0.69
CA SER A 209 -16.68 -10.28 0.60
C SER A 209 -16.38 -11.28 1.72
N THR A 210 -15.44 -10.94 2.61
CA THR A 210 -14.91 -11.87 3.60
C THR A 210 -15.36 -11.57 5.04
N THR A 211 -15.32 -12.60 5.89
CA THR A 211 -15.69 -12.49 7.30
C THR A 211 -14.52 -12.00 8.16
N SER A 212 -14.83 -11.41 9.31
CA SER A 212 -13.82 -11.03 10.31
C SER A 212 -12.91 -12.20 10.74
N ALA A 213 -13.43 -13.44 10.76
CA ALA A 213 -12.66 -14.63 11.12
C ALA A 213 -11.63 -14.99 10.04
N ALA A 214 -12.03 -14.96 8.77
CA ALA A 214 -11.14 -15.22 7.64
C ALA A 214 -10.03 -14.17 7.56
N ARG A 215 -10.35 -12.88 7.76
CA ARG A 215 -9.34 -11.80 7.81
C ARG A 215 -8.32 -12.01 8.91
N ARG A 216 -8.75 -12.39 10.11
CA ARG A 216 -7.81 -12.70 11.22
C ARG A 216 -6.84 -13.81 10.84
N LYS A 217 -7.32 -14.86 10.16
CA LYS A 217 -6.47 -15.96 9.68
C LYS A 217 -5.47 -15.49 8.63
N MET A 218 -5.92 -14.68 7.66
CA MET A 218 -5.06 -14.08 6.64
C MET A 218 -3.95 -13.21 7.26
N MET A 219 -4.33 -12.33 8.19
CA MET A 219 -3.39 -11.45 8.88
C MET A 219 -2.44 -12.21 9.81
N GLN A 220 -2.88 -13.29 10.45
CA GLN A 220 -1.99 -14.13 11.25
C GLN A 220 -0.92 -14.78 10.36
N ARG A 221 -1.33 -15.39 9.25
CA ARG A 221 -0.40 -15.98 8.27
C ARG A 221 0.61 -14.95 7.76
N TRP A 222 0.14 -13.74 7.46
CA TRP A 222 1.01 -12.63 7.05
C TRP A 222 2.04 -12.27 8.12
N LYS A 223 1.61 -12.07 9.38
CA LYS A 223 2.50 -11.76 10.50
C LYS A 223 3.55 -12.85 10.72
N ASP A 224 3.15 -14.11 10.71
CA ASP A 224 4.06 -15.25 10.85
C ASP A 224 5.11 -15.28 9.73
N ALA A 225 4.73 -14.93 8.50
CA ALA A 225 5.65 -14.85 7.38
C ALA A 225 6.61 -13.65 7.50
N VAL A 226 6.10 -12.49 7.94
CA VAL A 226 6.92 -11.29 8.18
C VAL A 226 7.98 -11.56 9.22
N GLU A 227 7.64 -12.21 10.33
CA GLU A 227 8.63 -12.55 11.37
C GLU A 227 9.73 -13.48 10.84
N ARG A 228 9.41 -14.40 9.93
CA ARG A 228 10.39 -15.29 9.27
C ARG A 228 11.30 -14.56 8.28
N SER A 229 10.96 -13.34 7.88
CA SER A 229 11.80 -12.52 6.99
C SER A 229 12.97 -11.84 7.71
N PHE A 230 12.92 -11.81 9.05
CA PHE A 230 13.84 -11.07 9.91
C PHE A 230 15.22 -11.74 10.05
N ASP A 231 16.24 -10.93 10.32
CA ASP A 231 17.62 -11.35 10.59
C ASP A 231 18.27 -12.15 9.45
N LEU A 232 17.81 -11.93 8.21
CA LEU A 232 18.30 -12.63 7.02
C LEU A 232 19.41 -11.88 6.28
N ALA A 233 19.55 -10.56 6.47
CA ALA A 233 20.63 -9.76 5.89
C ALA A 233 22.05 -10.24 6.26
N LYS A 234 22.20 -10.99 7.36
CA LYS A 234 23.48 -11.60 7.76
C LYS A 234 24.02 -12.61 6.73
N PHE A 235 23.15 -13.12 5.86
CA PHE A 235 23.51 -14.02 4.78
C PHE A 235 23.86 -13.29 3.49
N ASP A 236 23.74 -11.96 3.45
CA ASP A 236 24.16 -11.19 2.28
C ASP A 236 25.67 -11.36 2.06
N PRO A 237 26.12 -11.60 0.82
CA PRO A 237 27.54 -11.65 0.54
C PRO A 237 28.16 -10.29 0.88
N LYS A 238 29.30 -10.30 1.60
CA LYS A 238 30.11 -9.09 1.82
C LYS A 238 30.61 -8.60 0.45
N ARG A 239 29.93 -7.61 -0.14
CA ARG A 239 30.39 -6.95 -1.37
C ARG A 239 31.25 -5.74 -1.01
N PRO A 240 32.51 -5.63 -1.46
CA PRO A 240 33.42 -4.54 -1.10
C PRO A 240 32.99 -3.14 -1.56
N ASP A 241 32.00 -3.05 -2.45
CA ASP A 241 31.78 -1.92 -3.37
C ASP A 241 30.32 -1.47 -3.49
N GLN A 242 29.37 -2.15 -2.83
CA GLN A 242 28.01 -1.63 -2.71
C GLN A 242 27.93 -0.73 -1.48
N ALA A 243 27.82 0.58 -1.73
CA ALA A 243 27.28 1.50 -0.73
C ALA A 243 26.05 0.83 -0.11
N LYS A 244 26.02 0.67 1.22
CA LYS A 244 24.81 0.21 1.92
C LYS A 244 23.66 1.01 1.31
N PRO A 245 22.61 0.37 0.75
CA PRO A 245 21.50 1.10 0.16
C PRO A 245 21.11 2.17 1.18
N ALA A 246 20.93 3.42 0.74
CA ALA A 246 20.60 4.52 1.64
C ALA A 246 19.31 4.14 2.38
N VAL A 247 19.46 3.60 3.59
CA VAL A 247 18.35 3.09 4.37
C VAL A 247 17.60 4.31 4.85
N LEU A 248 16.35 4.46 4.40
CA LEU A 248 15.43 5.38 5.04
C LEU A 248 15.38 4.97 6.52
N LYS A 249 15.92 5.82 7.39
CA LYS A 249 15.87 5.58 8.83
C LYS A 249 14.47 5.93 9.32
N LYS A 250 14.02 5.25 10.38
CA LYS A 250 12.78 5.61 11.07
C LYS A 250 12.79 7.13 11.32
N PRO A 251 11.74 7.86 10.88
CA PRO A 251 11.65 9.30 11.09
C PRO A 251 11.82 9.62 12.57
N ARG A 252 12.76 10.50 12.91
CA ARG A 252 12.88 11.06 14.25
C ARG A 252 12.19 12.41 14.25
N PHE A 253 11.14 12.53 15.04
CA PHE A 253 10.56 13.83 15.31
C PHE A 253 11.57 14.66 16.09
N VAL A 254 12.04 15.74 15.49
CA VAL A 254 12.71 16.82 16.24
C VAL A 254 11.57 17.62 16.86
N LYS A 255 11.55 17.68 18.19
CA LYS A 255 10.61 18.51 18.94
C LYS A 255 10.86 19.99 18.67
#